data_AF-A0A2I0PSH2-F1
#
_entry.id   AF-A0A2I0PSH2-F1
#
_cell.length_a   1.000
_cell.length_b   1.000
_cell.length_c   1.000
_cell.angle_alpha   90.00
_cell.angle_beta   90.00
_cell.angle_gamma   90.00
#
_symmetry.space_group_name_H-M   'P 1'
#
loop_
_entity.id
_entity.type
_entity.pdbx_description
1 polymer ?
#
loop_
_entity_poly.entity_id
_entity_poly.type
_entity_poly.pdbx_seq_one_letter_code
_entity_poly.pdbx_strand_id
1 'polypeptide(L)' 'MFGENKFGGQRNFGGARDQGPREMTKTICADCGAECEVPFKPTEGRPVYCRDCLPKHRKPRF' A
#
# COMPACT_ATOMS: atom_id res chain seq x y z
N MET A 1 -30.47 -38.94 -17.66
CA MET A 1 -29.01 -38.77 -17.53
C MET A 1 -28.78 -37.38 -16.98
N PHE A 2 -28.31 -37.26 -15.73
CA PHE A 2 -28.25 -35.99 -14.99
C PHE A 2 -27.14 -35.08 -15.54
N GLY A 3 -27.42 -33.77 -15.59
CA GLY A 3 -26.63 -32.77 -16.28
C GLY A 3 -25.45 -32.19 -15.49
N GLU A 4 -24.51 -31.61 -16.24
CA GLU A 4 -23.30 -30.96 -15.72
C GLU A 4 -23.08 -29.60 -16.40
N ASN A 5 -23.77 -28.60 -15.83
CA ASN A 5 -23.27 -27.26 -15.47
C ASN A 5 -21.98 -26.77 -16.16
N LYS A 6 -22.13 -25.98 -17.23
CA LYS A 6 -21.08 -25.06 -17.70
C LYS A 6 -21.58 -23.62 -17.64
N PHE A 7 -21.70 -23.10 -16.43
CA PHE A 7 -21.87 -21.67 -16.16
C PHE A 7 -20.60 -20.91 -16.56
N GLY A 8 -20.43 -20.65 -17.86
CA GLY A 8 -19.45 -19.71 -18.41
C GLY A 8 -19.86 -18.26 -18.12
N GLY A 9 -20.02 -17.91 -16.86
CA GLY A 9 -20.24 -16.54 -16.40
C GLY A 9 -18.92 -15.92 -16.01
N GLN A 10 -18.09 -15.52 -16.99
CA GLN A 10 -16.91 -14.69 -16.73
C GLN A 10 -17.39 -13.25 -16.49
N ARG A 11 -17.74 -13.00 -15.23
CA ARG A 11 -18.22 -11.70 -14.75
C ARG A 11 -17.04 -10.72 -14.73
N ASN A 12 -17.20 -9.66 -15.51
CA ASN A 12 -16.40 -8.46 -15.57
C ASN A 12 -16.24 -7.77 -14.20
N PHE A 13 -15.06 -7.81 -13.55
CA PHE A 13 -14.69 -6.84 -12.50
C PHE A 13 -13.16 -6.72 -12.36
N GLY A 14 -12.58 -5.76 -13.07
CA GLY A 14 -11.17 -5.41 -12.91
C GLY A 14 -10.86 -4.09 -13.59
N GLY A 15 -11.69 -3.07 -13.36
CA GLY A 15 -11.42 -1.72 -13.83
C GLY A 15 -10.01 -1.34 -13.45
N ALA A 16 -9.19 -1.05 -14.45
CA ALA A 16 -7.87 -0.48 -14.31
C ALA A 16 -8.02 0.80 -13.48
N ARG A 17 -7.81 0.68 -12.17
CA ARG A 17 -7.58 1.83 -11.32
C ARG A 17 -6.23 2.34 -11.74
N ASP A 18 -6.26 3.22 -12.74
CA ASP A 18 -5.24 4.19 -13.07
C ASP A 18 -4.89 4.91 -11.76
N GLN A 19 -4.03 4.27 -10.96
CA GLN A 19 -3.34 4.93 -9.89
C GLN A 19 -2.35 5.83 -10.61
N GLY A 20 -2.77 7.07 -10.84
CA GLY A 20 -1.93 8.12 -11.41
C GLY A 20 -0.54 8.11 -10.75
N PRO A 21 0.48 8.62 -11.44
CA PRO A 21 1.88 8.50 -11.01
C PRO A 21 2.02 8.90 -9.55
N ARG A 22 2.32 7.92 -8.70
CA ARG A 22 2.48 8.12 -7.26
C ARG A 22 3.75 8.92 -7.09
N GLU A 23 3.64 10.15 -6.61
CA GLU A 23 4.79 10.97 -6.27
C GLU A 23 5.55 10.29 -5.12
N MET A 24 6.64 9.62 -5.46
CA MET A 24 7.55 9.02 -4.49
C MET A 24 8.42 10.14 -3.91
N THR A 25 8.23 10.43 -2.63
CA THR A 25 9.00 11.45 -1.92
C THR A 25 10.17 10.80 -1.20
N LYS A 26 11.39 11.29 -1.44
CA LYS A 26 12.59 10.88 -0.69
C LYS A 26 12.57 11.51 0.69
N THR A 27 12.70 10.69 1.73
CA THR A 27 12.63 11.11 3.13
C THR A 27 13.60 10.29 3.98
N ILE A 28 14.01 10.84 5.12
CA ILE A 28 14.90 10.16 6.06
C ILE A 28 14.05 9.52 7.17
N CYS A 29 14.32 8.25 7.49
CA CYS A 29 13.67 7.56 8.60
C CYS A 29 14.07 8.19 9.93
N ALA A 30 13.11 8.61 10.73
CA ALA A 30 13.35 9.22 12.04
C ALA A 30 13.88 8.24 13.10
N ASP A 31 13.83 6.93 12.84
CA ASP A 31 14.25 5.88 13.78
C ASP A 31 15.65 5.32 13.45
N CYS A 32 15.90 4.96 12.19
CA CYS A 32 17.18 4.40 11.77
C CYS A 32 18.07 5.36 10.97
N GLY A 33 17.56 6.53 10.56
CA GLY A 33 18.31 7.50 9.74
C GLY A 33 18.50 7.10 8.27
N ALA A 34 17.92 6.00 7.81
CA ALA A 34 18.05 5.55 6.42
C ALA A 34 17.19 6.38 5.47
N GLU A 35 17.70 6.62 4.26
CA GLU A 35 16.95 7.23 3.17
C GLU A 35 15.89 6.24 2.63
N CYS A 36 14.65 6.71 2.49
CA CYS A 36 13.55 5.89 2.00
C CYS A 36 12.59 6.68 1.12
N GLU A 37 11.99 5.99 0.15
CA GLU A 37 11.02 6.55 -0.76
C GLU A 37 9.61 6.19 -0.30
N VAL A 38 8.84 7.22 0.04
CA VAL A 38 7.48 7.08 0.56
C VAL A 38 6.46 7.68 -0.41
N PRO A 39 5.30 7.03 -0.62
CA PRO A 39 4.26 7.54 -1.51
C PRO A 39 3.38 8.62 -0.84
N PHE A 40 3.82 9.20 0.27
CA PHE A 40 3.10 10.21 1.04
C PHE A 40 4.00 11.40 1.31
N LYS A 41 3.43 12.61 1.36
CA LYS A 41 4.17 13.81 1.72
C LYS A 41 4.48 13.78 3.23
N PRO A 42 5.75 13.88 3.65
CA PRO A 42 6.07 14.08 5.05
C PRO A 42 5.36 15.35 5.56
N THR A 43 4.72 15.24 6.72
CA THR A 43 3.99 16.36 7.35
C THR A 43 4.79 16.84 8.54
N GLU A 44 4.90 18.16 8.70
CA GLU A 44 5.57 18.78 9.85
C GLU A 44 4.79 18.40 11.12
N GLY A 45 5.38 17.52 11.94
CA GLY A 45 4.77 16.97 13.15
C GLY A 45 4.54 15.46 13.14
N ARG A 46 4.72 14.76 12.00
CA ARG A 46 4.64 13.29 11.95
C ARG A 46 5.96 12.67 11.47
N PRO A 47 6.65 11.89 12.32
CA PRO A 47 7.91 11.25 11.95
C PRO A 47 7.69 10.24 10.81
N VAL A 48 8.61 10.24 9.85
CA VAL A 48 8.62 9.27 8.76
C VAL A 48 9.40 8.03 9.19
N TYR A 49 8.85 6.86 8.92
CA TYR A 49 9.48 5.59 9.23
C TYR A 49 9.61 4.74 7.96
N CYS A 50 10.75 4.08 7.81
CA CYS A 50 10.95 3.09 6.76
C CYS A 50 10.04 1.86 6.98
N ARG A 51 9.95 0.99 5.97
CA ARG A 51 9.08 -0.20 6.01
C ARG A 51 9.39 -1.13 7.20
N ASP A 52 10.64 -1.14 7.66
CA ASP A 52 11.10 -2.01 8.74
C ASP A 52 10.88 -1.40 10.14
N CYS A 53 10.96 -0.06 10.27
CA CYS A 53 10.73 0.65 11.53
C CYS A 53 9.24 0.91 11.77
N LEU A 54 8.46 1.13 10.71
CA LEU A 54 7.03 1.40 10.79
C LEU A 54 6.22 0.36 11.61
N PRO A 55 6.41 -0.96 11.51
CA PRO A 55 5.70 -1.93 12.34
C PRO A 55 5.98 -1.79 13.84
N LYS A 56 7.15 -1.28 14.24
CA LYS A 56 7.49 -1.05 15.67
C LYS A 56 6.70 0.12 16.28
N HIS A 57 6.39 1.12 15.45
CA HIS A 57 5.65 2.33 15.86
C HIS A 57 4.14 2.25 15.56
N ARG A 58 3.69 1.27 14.77
CA ARG A 58 2.26 1.03 14.53
C ARG A 58 1.64 0.47 15.80
N LYS A 59 0.74 1.24 16.42
CA LYS A 59 -0.12 0.73 17.49
C LYS A 59 -0.90 -0.48 16.96
N PRO A 60 -0.94 -1.62 17.67
CA PRO A 60 -1.78 -2.73 17.29
C PRO A 60 -3.22 -2.24 17.19
N ARG A 61 -3.85 -2.52 16.05
CA ARG A 61 -5.29 -2.36 15.89
C ARG A 61 -5.93 -3.53 16.63
N PHE A 62 -6.24 -3.30 17.91
CA PHE A 62 -7.11 -4.19 18.67
C PHE A 62 -8.54 -4.12 18.12
#